data_AF-A0A5A7XTU8-F1
#
_entry.id   AF-A0A5A7XTU8-F1
#
_cell.length_a   1.000
_cell.length_b   1.000
_cell.length_c   1.000
_cell.angle_alpha   90.00
_cell.angle_beta   90.00
_cell.angle_gamma   90.00
#
_symmetry.space_group_name_H-M   'P 1'
#
loop_
_entity.id
_entity.type
_entity.pdbx_description
1 polymer ?
#
loop_
_entity_poly.entity_id
_entity_poly.type
_entity_poly.pdbx_seq_one_letter_code
_entity_poly.pdbx_strand_id
1 'polypeptide(L)'
;MPANRVTVVPEDLVASGEQVSVHADELLTTHTATTSWVESSLPYLPAAGAAALAAKSAKWQAVTTTLTGRLSEHSEALHGSAMGYQRVDGANAATIGAVAEGLTGALD
;
A
#
# COMPACT_ATOMS: atom_id res chain seq x y z
N MET A 1 -2.42 -15.75 25.61
CA MET A 1 -3.00 -14.46 25.16
C MET A 1 -4.17 -14.79 24.25
N PRO A 2 -5.36 -14.19 24.43
CA PRO A 2 -6.42 -14.37 23.44
C PRO A 2 -5.92 -13.81 22.12
N ALA A 3 -6.08 -14.57 21.03
CA ALA A 3 -5.72 -14.13 19.70
C ALA A 3 -6.43 -12.80 19.44
N ASN A 4 -5.67 -11.74 19.13
CA ASN A 4 -6.23 -10.46 18.74
C ASN A 4 -6.98 -10.70 17.42
N ARG A 5 -8.29 -10.87 17.49
CA ARG A 5 -9.11 -11.24 16.36
C ARG A 5 -9.42 -9.97 15.58
N VAL A 6 -8.67 -9.74 14.51
CA VAL A 6 -8.93 -8.66 13.57
C VAL A 6 -10.08 -9.12 12.66
N THR A 7 -11.21 -8.43 12.71
CA THR A 7 -12.28 -8.60 11.72
C THR A 7 -11.86 -7.84 10.46
N VAL A 8 -11.88 -8.52 9.32
CA VAL A 8 -11.47 -7.94 8.04
C VAL A 8 -12.65 -7.93 7.09
N VAL A 9 -12.83 -6.78 6.46
CA VAL A 9 -13.83 -6.52 5.42
C VAL A 9 -13.05 -6.36 4.10
N PRO A 10 -13.20 -7.27 3.12
CA PRO A 10 -12.35 -7.27 1.92
C PRO A 10 -12.43 -5.97 1.10
N GLU A 11 -13.60 -5.35 1.02
CA GLU A 11 -13.81 -4.07 0.34
C GLU A 11 -13.02 -2.93 1.00
N ASP A 12 -12.91 -2.93 2.34
CA ASP A 12 -12.12 -1.94 3.07
C ASP A 12 -10.61 -2.11 2.79
N LEU A 13 -10.16 -3.35 2.58
CA LEU A 13 -8.77 -3.61 2.19
C LEU A 13 -8.46 -3.07 0.79
N VAL A 14 -9.38 -3.24 -0.17
CA VAL A 14 -9.22 -2.68 -1.53
C VAL A 14 -9.16 -1.15 -1.45
N ALA A 15 -10.14 -0.53 -0.78
CA ALA A 15 -10.18 0.92 -0.62
C ALA A 15 -8.93 1.47 0.09
N SER A 16 -8.42 0.74 1.09
CA SER A 16 -7.18 1.11 1.78
C SER A 16 -5.96 0.96 0.88
N GLY A 17 -5.89 -0.09 0.06
CA GLY A 17 -4.82 -0.29 -0.92
C GLY A 17 -4.78 0.84 -1.94
N GLU A 18 -5.92 1.21 -2.51
CA GLU A 18 -6.05 2.35 -3.43
C GLU A 18 -5.57 3.66 -2.79
N GLN A 19 -6.01 3.95 -1.57
CA GLN A 19 -5.57 5.15 -0.83
C GLN A 19 -4.06 5.18 -0.60
N VAL A 20 -3.46 4.04 -0.22
CA VAL A 20 -2.01 3.93 -0.02
C VAL A 20 -1.27 4.15 -1.35
N SER A 21 -1.79 3.63 -2.46
CA SER A 21 -1.20 3.82 -3.79
C SER A 21 -1.21 5.29 -4.20
N VAL A 22 -2.36 5.96 -4.08
CA VAL A 22 -2.49 7.39 -4.37
C VAL A 22 -1.53 8.21 -3.52
N HIS A 23 -1.44 7.90 -2.22
CA HIS A 23 -0.52 8.60 -1.33
C HIS A 23 0.95 8.40 -1.71
N ALA A 24 1.33 7.21 -2.15
CA ALA A 24 2.69 6.94 -2.64
C ALA A 24 3.03 7.80 -3.86
N ASP A 25 2.09 7.94 -4.80
CA ASP A 25 2.25 8.74 -6.02
C ASP A 25 2.34 10.24 -5.71
N GLU A 26 1.49 10.75 -4.82
CA GLU A 26 1.51 12.14 -4.36
C GLU A 26 2.84 12.48 -3.67
N LEU A 27 3.31 11.59 -2.80
CA LEU A 27 4.58 11.73 -2.09
C LEU A 27 5.74 11.79 -3.09
N LEU A 28 5.80 10.83 -4.02
CA LEU A 28 6.85 10.77 -5.04
C LEU A 28 6.86 12.05 -5.89
N THR A 29 5.69 12.48 -6.35
CA THR A 29 5.53 13.67 -7.20
C THR A 29 6.02 14.92 -6.49
N THR A 30 5.57 15.13 -5.25
CA THR A 30 5.90 16.33 -4.45
C THR A 30 7.40 16.37 -4.11
N HIS A 31 7.97 15.24 -3.73
CA HIS A 31 9.39 15.14 -3.39
C HIS A 31 10.29 15.30 -4.61
N THR A 32 9.88 14.77 -5.77
CA THR A 32 10.60 14.96 -7.04
C THR A 32 10.58 16.44 -7.45
N ALA A 33 9.43 17.10 -7.37
CA ALA A 33 9.33 18.53 -7.69
C ALA A 33 10.24 19.39 -6.81
N THR A 34 10.28 19.08 -5.51
CA THR A 34 11.14 19.82 -4.58
C THR A 34 12.62 19.50 -4.79
N THR A 35 12.95 18.26 -5.15
CA THR A 35 14.32 17.88 -5.53
C THR A 35 14.80 18.71 -6.72
N SER A 36 13.98 18.82 -7.77
CA SER A 36 14.28 19.67 -8.94
C SER A 36 14.47 21.14 -8.55
N TRP A 37 13.63 21.65 -7.64
CA TRP A 37 13.81 22.99 -7.09
C TRP A 37 15.15 23.14 -6.36
N VAL A 38 15.51 22.20 -5.50
CA VAL A 38 16.80 22.20 -4.79
C VAL A 38 17.96 22.23 -5.79
N GLU A 39 17.96 21.34 -6.78
CA GLU A 39 19.01 21.26 -7.80
C GLU A 39 19.16 22.56 -8.58
N SER A 40 18.04 23.19 -8.95
CA SER A 40 18.06 24.50 -9.62
C SER A 40 18.60 25.64 -8.74
N SER A 41 18.53 25.49 -7.41
CA SER A 41 19.01 26.51 -6.47
C SER A 41 20.52 26.44 -6.21
N LEU A 42 21.15 25.27 -6.41
CA LEU A 42 22.55 25.01 -6.05
C LEU A 42 23.55 26.01 -6.65
N PRO A 43 23.44 26.44 -7.93
CA PRO A 43 24.38 27.39 -8.51
C PRO A 43 24.38 28.78 -7.86
N TYR A 44 23.32 29.12 -7.12
CA TYR A 44 23.15 30.41 -6.46
C TYR A 44 23.64 30.43 -5.01
N LEU A 45 24.15 29.30 -4.51
CA LEU A 45 24.63 29.15 -3.14
C LEU A 45 26.17 29.22 -3.07
N PRO A 46 26.75 29.70 -1.96
CA PRO A 46 28.17 29.51 -1.69
C PRO A 46 28.55 28.03 -1.74
N ALA A 47 29.75 27.71 -2.24
CA ALA A 47 30.16 26.32 -2.55
C ALA A 47 29.94 25.33 -1.39
N ALA A 48 30.28 25.71 -0.16
CA ALA A 48 30.06 24.86 1.01
C ALA A 48 28.56 24.61 1.30
N GLY A 49 27.72 25.62 1.09
CA GLY A 49 26.27 25.52 1.23
C GLY A 49 25.65 24.67 0.13
N ALA A 50 26.09 24.86 -1.12
CA ALA A 50 25.67 24.03 -2.25
C ALA A 50 26.01 22.55 -2.02
N ALA A 51 27.24 22.24 -1.58
CA ALA A 51 27.65 20.88 -1.27
C ALA A 51 26.82 20.26 -0.13
N ALA A 52 26.58 21.01 0.95
CA ALA A 52 25.78 20.54 2.08
C ALA A 52 24.32 20.28 1.68
N LEU A 53 23.72 21.16 0.88
CA LEU A 53 22.35 21.01 0.40
C LEU A 53 22.22 19.86 -0.59
N ALA A 54 23.16 19.70 -1.52
CA ALA A 54 23.21 18.56 -2.43
C ALA A 54 23.28 17.22 -1.68
N ALA A 55 24.12 17.11 -0.65
CA ALA A 55 24.22 15.90 0.17
C ALA A 55 22.90 15.58 0.91
N LYS A 56 22.22 16.61 1.43
CA LYS A 56 20.89 16.44 2.06
C LYS A 56 19.83 16.04 1.04
N SER A 57 19.84 16.63 -0.15
CA SER A 57 18.93 16.28 -1.25
C SER A 57 19.11 14.83 -1.67
N ALA A 58 20.34 14.37 -1.87
CA ALA A 58 20.63 12.98 -2.22
C ALA A 58 20.13 11.99 -1.16
N LYS A 59 20.34 12.30 0.14
CA LYS A 59 19.78 11.49 1.24
C LYS A 59 18.26 11.48 1.20
N TRP A 60 17.64 12.63 0.95
CA TRP A 60 16.19 12.75 0.90
C TRP A 60 15.58 11.97 -0.27
N GLN A 61 16.18 12.03 -1.47
CA GLN A 61 15.79 11.22 -2.62
C GLN A 61 15.83 9.72 -2.27
N ALA A 62 16.93 9.23 -1.70
CA ALA A 62 17.07 7.82 -1.32
C ALA A 62 16.00 7.36 -0.30
N VAL A 63 15.69 8.20 0.69
CA VAL A 63 14.62 7.93 1.66
C VAL A 63 13.25 7.93 0.98
N THR A 64 13.01 8.87 0.06
CA THR A 64 11.75 8.96 -0.70
C THR A 64 11.52 7.70 -1.50
N THR A 65 12.51 7.26 -2.30
CA THR A 65 12.43 6.02 -3.08
C THR A 65 12.16 4.81 -2.20
N THR A 66 12.82 4.73 -1.04
CA THR A 66 12.60 3.63 -0.10
C THR A 66 11.17 3.65 0.46
N LEU A 67 10.66 4.83 0.82
CA LEU A 67 9.33 4.97 1.40
C LEU A 67 8.23 4.69 0.37
N THR A 68 8.36 5.21 -0.85
CA THR A 68 7.38 4.99 -1.92
C THR A 68 7.34 3.52 -2.31
N GLY A 69 8.49 2.84 -2.42
CA GLY A 69 8.54 1.39 -2.64
C GLY A 69 7.79 0.60 -1.56
N ARG A 70 8.01 0.92 -0.28
CA ARG A 70 7.29 0.27 0.84
C ARG A 70 5.78 0.53 0.82
N LEU A 71 5.36 1.72 0.40
CA LEU A 71 3.93 2.03 0.28
C LEU A 71 3.30 1.25 -0.87
N SER A 72 3.97 1.12 -2.01
CA SER A 72 3.52 0.29 -3.13
C SER A 72 3.39 -1.18 -2.71
N GLU A 73 4.41 -1.75 -2.05
CA GLU A 73 4.37 -3.11 -1.50
C GLU A 73 3.19 -3.30 -0.53
N HIS A 74 2.90 -2.29 0.30
CA HIS A 74 1.78 -2.36 1.24
C HIS A 74 0.43 -2.31 0.53
N SER A 75 0.28 -1.45 -0.48
CA SER A 75 -0.91 -1.42 -1.32
C SER A 75 -1.15 -2.77 -2.00
N GLU A 76 -0.11 -3.37 -2.60
CA GLU A 76 -0.20 -4.70 -3.22
C GLU A 76 -0.59 -5.78 -2.21
N ALA A 77 -0.02 -5.74 -1.01
CA ALA A 77 -0.35 -6.69 0.06
C ALA A 77 -1.81 -6.57 0.51
N LEU A 78 -2.36 -5.35 0.57
CA LEU A 78 -3.78 -5.12 0.89
C LEU A 78 -4.71 -5.69 -0.18
N HIS A 79 -4.42 -5.43 -1.46
CA HIS A 79 -5.17 -6.00 -2.57
C HIS A 79 -5.09 -7.54 -2.60
N GLY A 80 -3.88 -8.10 -2.44
CA GLY A 80 -3.68 -9.54 -2.36
C GLY A 80 -4.42 -10.19 -1.20
N SER A 81 -4.46 -9.51 -0.05
CA SER A 81 -5.21 -9.96 1.12
C SER A 81 -6.72 -9.94 0.88
N ALA A 82 -7.25 -8.88 0.25
CA ALA A 82 -8.67 -8.78 -0.11
C ALA A 82 -9.10 -9.95 -1.01
N MET A 83 -8.31 -10.24 -2.06
CA MET A 83 -8.54 -11.39 -2.94
C MET A 83 -8.47 -12.72 -2.19
N GLY A 84 -7.59 -12.83 -1.19
CA GLY A 84 -7.47 -13.99 -0.31
C GLY A 84 -8.77 -14.25 0.46
N TYR A 85 -9.30 -13.23 1.12
CA TYR A 85 -10.55 -13.34 1.87
C TYR A 85 -11.74 -13.67 0.99
N GLN A 86 -11.92 -12.95 -0.13
CA GLN A 86 -13.03 -13.21 -1.07
C GLN A 86 -13.04 -14.66 -1.59
N ARG A 87 -11.85 -15.23 -1.85
CA ARG A 87 -11.72 -16.62 -2.30
C ARG A 87 -12.15 -17.61 -1.22
N VAL A 88 -11.70 -17.40 0.02
CA VAL A 88 -12.04 -18.27 1.15
C VAL A 88 -13.53 -18.18 1.46
N ASP A 89 -14.10 -16.97 1.48
CA ASP A 89 -15.53 -16.77 1.72
C ASP A 89 -16.38 -17.41 0.63
N GLY A 90 -16.00 -17.27 -0.64
CA GLY A 90 -16.68 -17.95 -1.75
C GLY A 90 -16.63 -19.47 -1.65
N ALA A 91 -15.47 -20.04 -1.30
CA ALA A 91 -15.32 -21.49 -1.11
C ALA A 91 -16.15 -22.00 0.07
N ASN A 92 -16.19 -21.25 1.17
CA ASN A 92 -17.00 -21.57 2.33
C ASN A 92 -18.50 -21.49 2.02
N ALA A 93 -18.94 -20.45 1.32
CA ALA A 93 -20.34 -20.29 0.89
C ALA A 93 -20.79 -21.45 -0.01
N ALA A 94 -19.95 -21.85 -0.97
CA ALA A 94 -20.22 -22.99 -1.84
C ALA A 94 -20.33 -24.31 -1.04
N THR A 95 -19.42 -24.52 -0.09
CA THR A 95 -19.44 -25.70 0.79
C THR A 95 -20.71 -25.75 1.63
N ILE A 96 -21.11 -24.62 2.22
CA ILE A 96 -22.34 -24.50 3.02
C ILE A 96 -23.57 -24.75 2.15
N GLY A 97 -23.60 -24.20 0.93
CA GLY A 97 -24.68 -24.42 -0.03
C GLY A 97 -24.85 -25.90 -0.36
N ALA A 98 -23.75 -26.61 -0.68
CA ALA A 98 -23.78 -28.03 -0.98
C ALA A 98 -24.27 -28.89 0.20
N VAL A 99 -23.86 -28.55 1.43
CA VAL A 99 -24.34 -29.23 2.64
C VAL A 99 -25.84 -28.98 2.83
N ALA A 100 -26.30 -27.74 2.66
CA ALA A 100 -27.71 -27.39 2.80
C ALA A 100 -28.59 -28.15 1.80
N GLU A 101 -28.19 -28.19 0.52
CA GLU A 101 -28.89 -28.93 -0.55
C GLU A 101 -28.96 -30.44 -0.26
N GLY A 102 -27.86 -31.03 0.22
CA GLY A 102 -27.83 -32.44 0.61
C GLY A 102 -28.73 -32.77 1.81
N LEU A 103 -28.89 -31.83 2.74
CA LEU A 103 -29.83 -31.95 3.86
C LEU A 103 -31.29 -31.88 3.39
N THR A 104 -31.64 -30.97 2.47
CA THR A 104 -33.00 -30.89 1.92
C THR A 104 -33.36 -32.16 1.16
N GLY A 105 -32.46 -32.67 0.30
CA GLY A 105 -32.70 -33.91 -0.44
C GLY A 105 -32.76 -35.18 0.42
N ALA A 106 -32.33 -35.14 1.67
CA ALA A 106 -32.45 -36.25 2.63
C ALA A 106 -33.74 -36.17 3.48
N LEU A 107 -34.45 -35.04 3.44
CA LEU A 107 -35.70 -34.81 4.15
C LEU A 107 -36.95 -34.96 3.25
N ASP A 108 -36.76 -35.05 1.93
CA ASP A 108 -37.77 -35.37 0.91
C ASP A 108 -37.85 -36.89 0.65
#